data_AF-A0A4R6C7V2-F1
#
_entry.id   AF-A0A4R6C7V2-F1
#
_cell.length_a   1.000
_cell.length_b   1.000
_cell.length_c   1.000
_cell.angle_alpha   90.00
_cell.angle_beta   90.00
_cell.angle_gamma   90.00
#
_symmetry.space_group_name_H-M   'P 1'
#
loop_
_entity.id
_entity.type
_entity.pdbx_description
1 polymer ?
#
loop_
_entity_poly.entity_id
_entity_poly.type
_entity_poly.pdbx_seq_one_letter_code
_entity_poly.pdbx_strand_id
1 'polypeptide(L)'
;MAINTEKLIEVLPKLNNTEQVYLSLLAERGLNINRDSIRTEIVLPNLVEADIIPATKGAMFFMPIEMINIYNQHELNSEFPEIKHPSEEEIENESAAFEKNIAQYNEQMKREAEIDQMIQMHGNQPLKKHLNHLALEDLNAIAMFYQLDINDDKQTQINIIHESFFKDFRMLDKMLKYMDYELLLNIENALQFDYDNFTYMKGATREIFLYAPTFNEILFLPSDVAKHI
;
A
#
# COMPACT_ATOMS: atom_id res chain seq x y z
N MET A 1 6.24 32.36 8.17
CA MET A 1 5.97 32.77 9.56
C MET A 1 7.31 33.15 10.14
N ALA A 2 7.51 34.37 10.64
CA ALA A 2 8.79 34.73 11.25
C ALA A 2 8.87 34.11 12.65
N ILE A 3 9.90 33.28 12.91
CA ILE A 3 10.12 32.70 14.23
C ILE A 3 10.57 33.79 15.20
N ASN A 4 10.03 33.76 16.42
CA ASN A 4 10.57 34.56 17.51
C ASN A 4 11.83 33.89 18.07
N THR A 5 12.99 34.36 17.63
CA THR A 5 14.31 33.81 17.98
C THR A 5 14.57 33.79 19.48
N GLU A 6 14.23 34.86 20.21
CA GLU A 6 14.45 34.93 21.66
C GLU A 6 13.65 33.85 22.39
N LYS A 7 12.36 33.72 22.02
CA LYS A 7 11.46 32.71 22.57
C LYS A 7 11.95 31.29 22.27
N LEU A 8 12.49 31.05 21.07
CA LEU A 8 13.05 29.74 20.72
C LEU A 8 14.27 29.42 21.58
N ILE A 9 15.21 30.35 21.72
CA ILE A 9 16.43 30.17 22.52
C ILE A 9 16.09 29.83 23.99
N GLU A 10 15.05 30.45 24.56
CA GLU A 10 14.58 30.12 25.92
C GLU A 10 13.97 28.71 26.05
N VAL A 11 13.52 28.12 24.94
CA VAL A 11 12.91 26.80 24.89
C VAL A 11 13.94 25.70 24.63
N LEU A 12 15.06 26.00 23.94
CA LEU A 12 16.10 25.02 23.60
C LEU A 12 16.53 24.13 24.79
N PRO A 13 16.81 24.67 26.00
CA PRO A 13 17.24 23.83 27.13
C PRO A 13 16.13 22.92 27.69
N LYS A 14 14.88 23.15 27.29
CA LYS A 14 13.69 22.41 27.74
C LYS A 14 13.27 21.32 26.76
N LEU A 15 13.89 21.26 25.57
CA LEU A 15 13.60 20.24 24.58
C LEU A 15 13.88 18.86 25.15
N ASN A 16 12.97 17.92 24.89
CA ASN A 16 13.16 16.54 25.28
C ASN A 16 14.09 15.82 24.27
N ASN A 17 14.50 14.59 24.60
CA ASN A 17 15.41 13.82 23.75
C ASN A 17 14.87 13.60 22.33
N THR A 18 13.56 13.38 22.17
CA THR A 18 12.94 13.16 20.85
C THR A 18 13.02 14.42 20.00
N GLU A 19 12.73 15.58 20.58
CA GLU A 19 12.86 16.89 19.92
C GLU A 19 14.29 17.20 19.52
N GLN A 20 15.24 16.96 20.42
CA GLN A 20 16.66 17.17 20.15
C GLN A 20 17.13 16.28 18.99
N VAL A 21 16.83 14.99 19.03
CA VAL A 21 17.18 14.05 17.94
C VAL A 21 16.53 14.47 16.63
N TYR A 22 15.24 14.86 16.65
CA TYR A 22 14.54 15.30 15.46
C TYR A 22 15.22 16.53 14.83
N LEU A 23 15.53 17.56 15.62
CA LEU A 23 16.19 18.77 15.10
C LEU A 23 17.63 18.53 14.65
N SER A 24 18.38 17.65 15.34
CA SER A 24 19.70 17.23 14.89
C SER A 24 19.66 16.54 13.52
N LEU A 25 18.69 15.65 13.30
CA LEU A 25 18.51 14.98 12.01
C LEU A 25 18.15 15.96 10.88
N LEU A 26 17.33 16.99 11.18
CA LEU A 26 17.01 18.02 10.20
C LEU A 26 18.22 18.89 9.87
N ALA A 27 19.02 19.26 10.87
CA ALA A 27 20.26 20.02 10.68
C ALA A 27 21.28 19.22 9.84
N GLU A 28 21.46 17.95 10.15
CA GLU A 28 22.36 17.04 9.41
C GLU A 28 21.93 16.88 7.94
N ARG A 29 20.63 16.73 7.69
CA ARG A 29 20.09 16.60 6.34
C ARG A 29 20.31 17.84 5.48
N GLY A 30 20.32 19.03 6.09
CA GLY A 30 20.63 20.28 5.41
C GLY A 30 19.66 20.64 4.27
N LEU A 31 18.42 20.15 4.31
CA LEU A 31 17.43 20.41 3.27
C LEU A 31 16.86 21.82 3.43
N ASN A 32 16.73 22.54 2.32
CA ASN A 32 16.13 23.87 2.30
C ASN A 32 14.61 23.82 2.49
N ILE A 33 13.97 22.66 2.28
CA ILE A 33 12.55 22.46 2.56
C ILE A 33 12.41 21.21 3.41
N ASN A 34 11.91 21.39 4.64
CA ASN A 34 11.73 20.32 5.62
C ASN A 34 10.24 20.09 5.84
N ARG A 35 9.64 19.34 4.92
CA ARG A 35 8.22 18.99 4.96
C ARG A 35 8.03 17.62 5.60
N ASP A 36 7.12 17.54 6.56
CA ASP A 36 6.83 16.29 7.28
C ASP A 36 5.34 16.20 7.65
N SER A 37 4.87 14.97 7.93
CA SER A 37 3.50 14.63 8.31
C SER A 37 3.47 13.92 9.66
N ILE A 38 4.08 14.56 10.67
CA ILE A 38 4.05 14.10 12.06
C ILE A 38 2.98 14.83 12.87
N ARG A 39 2.51 14.19 13.94
CA ARG A 39 1.72 14.85 14.99
C ARG A 39 2.67 15.67 15.86
N THR A 40 2.81 16.95 15.55
CA THR A 40 3.78 17.82 16.23
C THR A 40 3.50 17.91 17.73
N GLU A 41 2.25 17.82 18.16
CA GLU A 41 1.89 17.82 19.58
C GLU A 41 2.36 16.58 20.35
N ILE A 42 2.79 15.52 19.65
CA ILE A 42 3.34 14.30 20.24
C ILE A 42 4.87 14.25 20.10
N VAL A 43 5.37 14.53 18.90
CA VAL A 43 6.81 14.39 18.60
C VAL A 43 7.60 15.62 19.07
N LEU A 44 6.97 16.81 18.99
CA LEU A 44 7.57 18.11 19.29
C LEU A 44 6.77 18.89 20.36
N PRO A 45 6.46 18.27 21.52
CA PRO A 45 5.48 18.79 22.46
C PRO A 45 5.91 20.10 23.13
N ASN A 46 7.19 20.27 23.47
CA ASN A 46 7.66 21.49 24.13
C ASN A 46 7.67 22.68 23.17
N LEU A 47 7.98 22.44 21.90
CA LEU A 47 7.90 23.46 20.84
C LEU A 47 6.46 23.90 20.57
N VAL A 48 5.51 22.96 20.64
CA VAL A 48 4.07 23.25 20.51
C VAL A 48 3.54 23.97 21.74
N GLU A 49 3.87 23.51 22.95
CA GLU A 49 3.44 24.13 24.21
C GLU A 49 3.97 25.56 24.34
N ALA A 50 5.20 25.78 23.89
CA ALA A 50 5.80 27.10 23.84
C ALA A 50 5.27 27.96 22.68
N ASP A 51 4.32 27.51 21.86
CA ASP A 51 3.76 28.25 20.74
C ASP A 51 4.88 28.79 19.81
N ILE A 52 5.84 27.91 19.50
CA ILE A 52 6.88 28.12 18.47
C ILE A 52 6.38 27.56 17.13
N ILE A 53 5.75 26.38 17.17
CA ILE A 53 5.13 25.71 16.03
C ILE A 53 3.69 25.31 16.36
N PRO A 54 2.79 25.22 15.36
CA PRO A 54 1.42 24.80 15.59
C PRO A 54 1.30 23.29 15.85
N ALA A 55 0.27 22.90 16.59
CA ALA A 55 -0.19 21.51 16.68
C ALA A 55 -0.83 21.08 15.35
N THR A 56 -0.24 20.11 14.66
CA THR A 56 -0.67 19.71 13.32
C THR A 56 -1.79 18.68 13.33
N LYS A 57 -1.94 17.90 14.42
CA LYS A 57 -2.85 16.75 14.48
C LYS A 57 -2.61 15.75 13.34
N GLY A 58 -1.38 15.66 12.86
CA GLY A 58 -0.96 14.78 11.77
C GLY A 58 -1.19 15.37 10.37
N ALA A 59 -1.66 16.62 10.27
CA ALA A 59 -1.57 17.36 9.01
C ALA A 59 -0.11 17.63 8.66
N MET A 60 0.15 17.84 7.37
CA MET A 60 1.46 18.29 6.93
C MET A 60 1.83 19.63 7.52
N PHE A 61 3.12 19.78 7.81
CA PHE A 61 3.71 21.06 8.17
C PHE A 61 5.11 21.19 7.58
N PHE A 62 5.59 22.43 7.61
CA PHE A 62 6.95 22.77 7.23
C PHE A 62 7.68 23.22 8.48
N MET A 63 8.79 22.56 8.79
CA MET A 63 9.69 23.03 9.83
C MET A 63 10.39 24.31 9.32
N PRO A 64 10.29 25.45 10.03
CA PRO A 64 10.96 26.65 9.59
C PRO A 64 12.49 26.49 9.67
N ILE A 65 13.18 26.91 8.61
CA ILE A 65 14.63 26.78 8.47
C ILE A 65 15.36 27.57 9.55
N GLU A 66 14.83 28.74 9.90
CA GLU A 66 15.34 29.58 10.96
C GLU A 66 15.42 28.81 12.28
N MET A 67 14.45 27.93 12.55
CA MET A 67 14.45 27.09 13.74
C MET A 67 15.62 26.12 13.76
N ILE A 68 15.86 25.47 12.61
CA ILE A 68 16.90 24.45 12.44
C ILE A 68 18.28 25.12 12.53
N ASN A 69 18.45 26.29 11.89
CA ASN A 69 19.68 27.05 11.95
C ASN A 69 19.99 27.57 13.36
N ILE A 70 18.98 28.08 14.09
CA ILE A 70 19.13 28.51 15.49
C ILE A 70 19.51 27.31 16.38
N TYR A 71 18.85 26.16 16.22
CA TYR A 71 19.19 24.96 16.97
C TYR A 71 20.63 24.50 16.69
N ASN A 72 21.02 24.45 15.41
CA ASN A 72 22.39 24.10 15.01
C ASN A 72 23.43 25.04 15.61
N GLN A 73 23.16 26.36 15.60
CA GLN A 73 24.07 27.36 16.17
C GLN A 73 24.22 27.23 17.70
N HIS A 74 23.12 26.98 18.43
CA HIS A 74 23.11 27.07 19.89
C HIS A 74 23.35 25.73 20.59
N GLU A 75 22.84 24.62 20.05
CA GLU A 75 22.92 23.31 20.70
C GLU A 75 23.96 22.39 20.03
N LEU A 76 24.21 22.56 18.73
CA LEU A 76 25.17 21.74 17.97
C LEU A 76 26.49 22.46 17.69
N ASN A 77 26.69 23.67 18.23
CA ASN A 77 27.90 24.48 18.03
C ASN A 77 28.25 24.71 16.55
N SER A 78 27.24 24.87 15.69
CA SER A 78 27.37 25.03 14.25
C SER A 78 28.12 23.87 13.57
N GLU A 79 27.88 22.64 14.02
CA GLU A 79 28.43 21.43 13.41
C GLU A 79 28.06 21.31 11.92
N PHE A 80 26.84 21.71 11.56
CA PHE A 80 26.33 21.64 10.18
C PHE A 80 26.34 23.00 9.48
N PRO A 81 26.43 23.04 8.12
CA PRO A 81 26.30 24.29 7.37
C PRO A 81 24.94 24.96 7.57
N GLU A 82 24.91 26.30 7.50
CA GLU A 82 23.66 27.05 7.53
C GLU A 82 22.79 26.72 6.32
N ILE A 83 21.54 26.31 6.59
CA ILE A 83 20.56 25.97 5.57
C ILE A 83 20.03 27.28 4.97
N LYS A 84 19.96 27.35 3.65
CA LYS A 84 19.48 28.53 2.94
C LYS A 84 17.98 28.48 2.75
N HIS A 85 17.36 29.65 2.76
CA HIS A 85 15.97 29.77 2.35
C HIS A 85 15.80 29.30 0.90
N PRO A 86 14.80 28.43 0.63
CA PRO A 86 14.47 28.02 -0.72
C PRO A 86 13.95 29.23 -1.49
N SER A 87 14.24 29.25 -2.78
CA SER A 87 13.61 30.17 -3.72
C SER A 87 12.12 29.85 -3.89
N GLU A 88 11.33 30.83 -4.34
CA GLU A 88 9.91 30.62 -4.65
C GLU A 88 9.70 29.49 -5.67
N GLU A 89 10.60 29.39 -6.66
CA GLU A 89 10.59 28.33 -7.67
C GLU A 89 10.82 26.93 -7.07
N GLU A 90 11.73 26.78 -6.10
CA GLU A 90 11.96 25.52 -5.40
C GLU A 90 10.72 25.11 -4.57
N ILE A 91 10.07 26.06 -3.92
CA ILE A 91 8.84 25.82 -3.16
C ILE A 91 7.71 25.34 -4.08
N GLU A 92 7.53 26.00 -5.23
CA GLU A 92 6.50 25.64 -6.21
C GLU A 92 6.74 24.24 -6.79
N ASN A 93 7.99 23.95 -7.17
CA ASN A 93 8.35 22.65 -7.74
C ASN A 93 8.15 21.50 -6.75
N GLU A 94 8.55 21.68 -5.49
CA GLU A 94 8.34 20.65 -4.47
C GLU A 94 6.85 20.47 -4.15
N SER A 95 6.10 21.56 -4.09
CA SER A 95 4.65 21.50 -3.87
C SER A 95 3.95 20.72 -4.98
N ALA A 96 4.29 20.95 -6.25
CA ALA A 96 3.74 20.25 -7.39
C ALA A 96 4.13 18.75 -7.41
N ALA A 97 5.41 18.44 -7.15
CA ALA A 97 5.88 17.06 -7.08
C ALA A 97 5.14 16.28 -5.96
N PHE A 98 4.92 16.94 -4.84
CA PHE A 98 4.22 16.37 -3.70
C PHE A 98 2.73 16.13 -3.98
N GLU A 99 2.02 17.08 -4.57
CA GLU A 99 0.61 16.91 -4.96
C GLU A 99 0.42 15.72 -5.91
N LYS A 100 1.35 15.56 -6.85
CA LYS A 100 1.39 14.40 -7.74
C LYS A 100 1.59 13.09 -6.97
N ASN A 101 2.50 13.07 -6.01
CA ASN A 101 2.76 11.89 -5.18
C ASN A 101 1.56 11.53 -4.29
N ILE A 102 0.88 12.52 -3.69
CA ILE A 102 -0.37 12.28 -2.95
C ILE A 102 -1.45 11.71 -3.88
N ALA A 103 -1.62 12.29 -5.06
CA ALA A 103 -2.63 11.81 -6.01
C ALA A 103 -2.38 10.33 -6.36
N GLN A 104 -1.13 9.96 -6.63
CA GLN A 104 -0.72 8.58 -6.89
C GLN A 104 -0.97 7.67 -5.68
N TYR A 105 -0.60 8.11 -4.47
CA TYR A 105 -0.84 7.34 -3.24
C TYR A 105 -2.33 7.12 -2.98
N ASN A 106 -3.16 8.15 -3.16
CA ASN A 106 -4.61 8.05 -2.98
C ASN A 106 -5.25 7.13 -4.02
N GLU A 107 -4.80 7.17 -5.28
CA GLU A 107 -5.23 6.19 -6.29
C GLU A 107 -4.82 4.77 -5.94
N GLN A 108 -3.62 4.59 -5.38
CA GLN A 108 -3.16 3.29 -4.92
C GLN A 108 -4.03 2.77 -3.77
N MET A 109 -4.29 3.60 -2.74
CA MET A 109 -5.15 3.20 -1.62
C MET A 109 -6.57 2.85 -2.08
N LYS A 110 -7.13 3.55 -3.07
CA LYS A 110 -8.44 3.20 -3.64
C LYS A 110 -8.42 1.81 -4.27
N ARG A 111 -7.39 1.51 -5.07
CA ARG A 111 -7.23 0.18 -5.67
C ARG A 111 -7.03 -0.91 -4.61
N GLU A 112 -6.25 -0.63 -3.57
CA GLU A 112 -6.06 -1.56 -2.46
C GLU A 112 -7.38 -1.84 -1.71
N ALA A 113 -8.19 -0.81 -1.46
CA ALA A 113 -9.51 -0.98 -0.85
C ALA A 113 -10.48 -1.77 -1.75
N GLU A 114 -10.45 -1.53 -3.06
CA GLU A 114 -11.22 -2.32 -4.03
C GLU A 114 -10.79 -3.80 -4.02
N ILE A 115 -9.48 -4.07 -4.02
CA ILE A 115 -8.91 -5.42 -3.92
C ILE A 115 -9.31 -6.08 -2.60
N ASP A 116 -9.17 -5.40 -1.46
CA ASP A 116 -9.55 -5.93 -0.15
C ASP A 116 -11.05 -6.25 -0.09
N GLN A 117 -11.89 -5.40 -0.70
CA GLN A 117 -13.32 -5.68 -0.82
C GLN A 117 -13.57 -6.93 -1.66
N MET A 118 -12.87 -7.08 -2.80
CA MET A 118 -12.97 -8.28 -3.63
C MET A 118 -12.52 -9.53 -2.88
N ILE A 119 -11.41 -9.49 -2.14
CA ILE A 119 -10.94 -10.57 -1.28
C ILE A 119 -11.99 -10.92 -0.22
N GLN A 120 -12.57 -9.95 0.46
CA GLN A 120 -13.60 -10.21 1.48
C GLN A 120 -14.86 -10.83 0.88
N MET A 121 -15.28 -10.37 -0.30
CA MET A 121 -16.45 -10.90 -0.99
C MET A 121 -16.23 -12.31 -1.54
N HIS A 122 -15.02 -12.58 -2.04
CA HIS A 122 -14.74 -13.76 -2.86
C HIS A 122 -13.81 -14.77 -2.19
N GLY A 123 -12.72 -14.37 -1.54
CA GLY A 123 -11.62 -15.26 -1.10
C GLY A 123 -11.99 -16.42 -0.17
N ASN A 124 -13.12 -16.37 0.54
CA ASN A 124 -13.58 -17.44 1.45
C ASN A 124 -14.89 -18.11 1.03
N GLN A 125 -15.31 -17.94 -0.23
CA GLN A 125 -16.57 -18.51 -0.69
C GLN A 125 -16.38 -19.91 -1.30
N PRO A 126 -17.40 -20.79 -1.28
CA PRO A 126 -17.37 -22.07 -2.00
C PRO A 126 -17.33 -21.86 -3.52
N LEU A 127 -16.72 -22.78 -4.28
CA LEU A 127 -16.57 -22.69 -5.75
C LEU A 127 -17.93 -22.42 -6.42
N LYS A 128 -18.97 -23.12 -5.98
CA LYS A 128 -20.34 -22.94 -6.50
C LYS A 128 -20.86 -21.51 -6.35
N LYS A 129 -20.47 -20.81 -5.28
CA LYS A 129 -20.87 -19.41 -5.08
C LYS A 129 -20.13 -18.48 -6.03
N HIS A 130 -18.86 -18.74 -6.35
CA HIS A 130 -18.14 -18.00 -7.40
C HIS A 130 -18.76 -18.20 -8.77
N LEU A 131 -19.02 -19.45 -9.16
CA LEU A 131 -19.63 -19.79 -10.44
C LEU A 131 -21.02 -19.13 -10.63
N ASN A 132 -21.77 -18.90 -9.54
CA ASN A 132 -23.03 -18.17 -9.59
C ASN A 132 -22.89 -16.69 -10.00
N HIS A 133 -21.76 -16.04 -9.70
CA HIS A 133 -21.52 -14.64 -10.04
C HIS A 133 -21.06 -14.43 -11.50
N LEU A 134 -20.61 -15.50 -12.17
CA LEU A 134 -20.15 -15.44 -13.56
C LEU A 134 -21.31 -15.30 -14.55
N ALA A 135 -21.07 -14.69 -15.70
CA ALA A 135 -22.03 -14.69 -16.80
C ALA A 135 -22.11 -16.08 -17.45
N LEU A 136 -23.16 -16.35 -18.24
CA LEU A 136 -23.32 -17.66 -18.88
C LEU A 136 -22.22 -17.92 -19.91
N GLU A 137 -21.76 -16.86 -20.57
CA GLU A 137 -20.67 -16.86 -21.54
C GLU A 137 -19.35 -17.32 -20.89
N ASP A 138 -19.06 -16.85 -19.68
CA ASP A 138 -17.87 -17.25 -18.92
C ASP A 138 -17.96 -18.72 -18.50
N LEU A 139 -19.15 -19.18 -18.10
CA LEU A 139 -19.39 -20.59 -17.76
C LEU A 139 -19.23 -21.50 -18.99
N ASN A 140 -19.68 -21.07 -20.16
CA ASN A 140 -19.45 -21.78 -21.43
C ASN A 140 -17.96 -21.84 -21.77
N ALA A 141 -17.20 -20.77 -21.55
CA ALA A 141 -15.76 -20.76 -21.78
C ALA A 141 -15.03 -21.75 -20.84
N ILE A 142 -15.40 -21.79 -19.57
CA ILE A 142 -14.91 -22.77 -18.60
C ILE A 142 -15.24 -24.19 -19.07
N ALA A 143 -16.49 -24.44 -19.45
CA ALA A 143 -16.94 -25.72 -19.96
C ALA A 143 -16.12 -26.21 -21.16
N MET A 144 -15.91 -25.33 -22.15
CA MET A 144 -15.11 -25.62 -23.33
C MET A 144 -13.65 -25.92 -23.00
N PHE A 145 -13.03 -25.13 -22.12
CA PHE A 145 -11.65 -25.34 -21.69
C PHE A 145 -11.45 -26.73 -21.07
N TYR A 146 -12.40 -27.13 -20.22
CA TYR A 146 -12.36 -28.44 -19.58
C TYR A 146 -12.90 -29.58 -20.43
N GLN A 147 -13.43 -29.27 -21.62
CA GLN A 147 -14.09 -30.21 -22.54
C GLN A 147 -15.28 -30.91 -21.88
N LEU A 148 -16.06 -30.14 -21.11
CA LEU A 148 -17.32 -30.58 -20.52
C LEU A 148 -18.41 -30.48 -21.59
N ASP A 149 -19.24 -31.52 -21.71
CA ASP A 149 -20.38 -31.52 -22.61
C ASP A 149 -21.54 -30.77 -21.95
N ILE A 150 -21.76 -29.52 -22.36
CA ILE A 150 -22.76 -28.64 -21.73
C ILE A 150 -23.59 -27.94 -22.80
N ASN A 151 -24.91 -28.16 -22.75
CA ASN A 151 -25.91 -27.46 -23.59
C ASN A 151 -27.04 -26.85 -22.75
N ASP A 152 -26.85 -26.77 -21.43
CA ASP A 152 -27.92 -26.54 -20.46
C ASP A 152 -27.92 -25.12 -19.86
N ASP A 153 -28.93 -24.83 -19.05
CA ASP A 153 -29.10 -23.56 -18.33
C ASP A 153 -27.98 -23.30 -17.30
N LYS A 154 -27.83 -22.03 -16.90
CA LYS A 154 -26.78 -21.55 -15.99
C LYS A 154 -26.59 -22.43 -14.74
N GLN A 155 -27.66 -22.86 -14.08
CA GLN A 155 -27.53 -23.64 -12.84
C GLN A 155 -27.02 -25.05 -13.10
N THR A 156 -27.45 -25.65 -14.21
CA THR A 156 -26.95 -26.95 -14.66
C THR A 156 -25.47 -26.87 -15.03
N GLN A 157 -25.03 -25.82 -15.73
CA GLN A 157 -23.61 -25.61 -16.03
C GLN A 157 -22.76 -25.48 -14.77
N ILE A 158 -23.22 -24.67 -13.80
CA ILE A 158 -22.55 -24.48 -12.50
C ILE A 158 -22.37 -25.81 -11.77
N ASN A 159 -23.41 -26.65 -11.73
CA ASN A 159 -23.35 -27.94 -11.06
C ASN A 159 -22.35 -28.88 -11.75
N ILE A 160 -22.40 -28.97 -13.09
CA ILE A 160 -21.49 -29.82 -13.87
C ILE A 160 -20.03 -29.37 -13.67
N ILE A 161 -19.75 -28.07 -13.75
CA ILE A 161 -18.41 -27.52 -13.53
C ILE A 161 -17.94 -27.82 -12.10
N HIS A 162 -18.77 -27.57 -11.10
CA HIS A 162 -18.45 -27.81 -9.70
C HIS A 162 -18.16 -29.29 -9.43
N GLU A 163 -19.04 -30.20 -9.86
CA GLU A 163 -18.84 -31.64 -9.68
C GLU A 163 -17.59 -32.14 -10.42
N SER A 164 -17.36 -31.68 -11.65
CA SER A 164 -16.19 -32.08 -12.44
C SER A 164 -14.88 -31.64 -11.78
N PHE A 165 -14.86 -30.46 -11.15
CA PHE A 165 -13.67 -29.91 -10.50
C PHE A 165 -13.14 -30.84 -9.40
N PHE A 166 -14.04 -31.43 -8.60
CA PHE A 166 -13.70 -32.30 -7.47
C PHE A 166 -13.65 -33.79 -7.80
N LYS A 167 -14.04 -34.21 -9.02
CA LYS A 167 -14.22 -35.64 -9.34
C LYS A 167 -12.92 -36.39 -9.57
N ASP A 168 -11.91 -35.77 -10.19
CA ASP A 168 -10.68 -36.49 -10.59
C ASP A 168 -9.45 -35.60 -10.77
N PHE A 169 -9.49 -34.35 -10.31
CA PHE A 169 -8.40 -33.37 -10.38
C PHE A 169 -7.82 -33.11 -11.79
N ARG A 170 -8.36 -33.71 -12.87
CA ARG A 170 -7.91 -33.47 -14.25
C ARG A 170 -8.09 -32.03 -14.68
N MET A 171 -9.01 -31.31 -14.04
CA MET A 171 -9.19 -29.88 -14.24
C MET A 171 -8.00 -29.10 -13.67
N LEU A 172 -7.53 -29.41 -12.47
CA LEU A 172 -6.29 -28.83 -11.92
C LEU A 172 -5.07 -29.19 -12.78
N ASP A 173 -4.93 -30.43 -13.24
CA ASP A 173 -3.83 -30.84 -14.12
C ASP A 173 -3.83 -30.08 -15.45
N LYS A 174 -5.00 -29.90 -16.06
CA LYS A 174 -5.17 -29.08 -17.27
C LYS A 174 -4.81 -27.63 -16.98
N MET A 175 -5.19 -27.07 -15.83
CA MET A 175 -4.80 -25.72 -15.44
C MET A 175 -3.28 -25.59 -15.32
N LEU A 176 -2.63 -26.47 -14.56
CA LEU A 176 -1.18 -26.49 -14.38
C LEU A 176 -0.43 -26.56 -15.71
N LYS A 177 -0.96 -27.32 -16.68
CA LYS A 177 -0.39 -27.46 -18.02
C LYS A 177 -0.45 -26.17 -18.86
N TYR A 178 -1.45 -25.32 -18.64
CA TYR A 178 -1.69 -24.11 -19.45
C TYR A 178 -1.41 -22.80 -18.71
N MET A 179 -1.00 -22.85 -17.43
CA MET A 179 -0.49 -21.70 -16.70
C MET A 179 0.94 -21.38 -17.13
N ASP A 180 1.27 -20.09 -17.18
CA ASP A 180 2.66 -19.68 -17.38
C ASP A 180 3.52 -19.97 -16.14
N TYR A 181 4.83 -20.04 -16.36
CA TYR A 181 5.80 -20.40 -15.33
C TYR A 181 5.89 -19.36 -14.20
N GLU A 182 5.68 -18.08 -14.51
CA GLU A 182 5.74 -16.99 -13.51
C GLU A 182 4.57 -17.09 -12.52
N LEU A 183 3.37 -17.41 -13.01
CA LEU A 183 2.19 -17.64 -12.20
C LEU A 183 2.35 -18.89 -11.31
N LEU A 184 2.92 -19.98 -11.85
CA LEU A 184 3.21 -21.19 -11.08
C LEU A 184 4.20 -20.93 -9.93
N LEU A 185 5.26 -20.18 -10.20
CA LEU A 185 6.28 -19.81 -9.21
C LEU A 185 5.69 -18.90 -8.11
N ASN A 186 4.80 -17.97 -8.48
CA ASN A 186 4.11 -17.12 -7.52
C ASN A 186 3.18 -17.92 -6.59
N ILE A 187 2.49 -18.93 -7.13
CA ILE A 187 1.66 -19.86 -6.35
C ILE A 187 2.51 -20.70 -5.38
N GLU A 188 3.61 -21.29 -5.85
CA GLU A 188 4.51 -22.10 -5.03
C GLU A 188 5.10 -21.29 -3.87
N ASN A 189 5.55 -20.07 -4.17
CA ASN A 189 6.06 -19.13 -3.19
C ASN A 189 5.01 -18.71 -2.15
N ALA A 190 3.77 -18.43 -2.59
CA ALA A 190 2.69 -18.07 -1.69
C ALA A 190 2.33 -19.21 -0.71
N LEU A 191 2.39 -20.46 -1.17
CA LEU A 191 2.17 -21.66 -0.36
C LEU A 191 3.33 -21.96 0.59
N GLN A 192 4.58 -21.71 0.19
CA GLN A 192 5.78 -22.09 0.94
C GLN A 192 6.13 -21.11 2.08
N PHE A 193 5.83 -19.83 1.94
CA PHE A 193 6.32 -18.79 2.87
C PHE A 193 5.28 -18.24 3.85
N ASP A 194 4.10 -18.85 3.93
CA ASP A 194 2.98 -18.43 4.78
C ASP A 194 2.66 -16.93 4.60
N TYR A 195 1.79 -16.65 3.62
CA TYR A 195 1.21 -15.39 3.07
C TYR A 195 1.49 -14.00 3.70
N ASP A 196 1.87 -13.88 4.98
CA ASP A 196 2.10 -12.62 5.70
C ASP A 196 3.46 -11.95 5.40
N ASN A 197 4.44 -12.68 4.82
CA ASN A 197 5.81 -12.16 4.63
C ASN A 197 6.17 -11.71 3.20
N PHE A 198 5.24 -11.72 2.25
CA PHE A 198 5.53 -11.23 0.90
C PHE A 198 5.44 -9.70 0.82
N THR A 199 6.61 -9.05 0.85
CA THR A 199 6.77 -7.66 0.41
C THR A 199 6.21 -7.49 -0.99
N TYR A 200 5.23 -6.58 -1.13
CA TYR A 200 4.51 -6.19 -2.34
C TYR A 200 5.38 -6.25 -3.62
N MET A 201 5.31 -7.35 -4.36
CA MET A 201 5.66 -7.36 -5.78
C MET A 201 4.41 -6.99 -6.55
N LYS A 202 4.49 -5.87 -7.28
CA LYS A 202 3.43 -5.36 -8.16
C LYS A 202 3.02 -6.47 -9.14
N GLY A 203 1.83 -7.04 -8.97
CA GLY A 203 1.29 -8.15 -9.77
C GLY A 203 1.14 -9.49 -9.01
N ALA A 204 1.79 -9.69 -7.86
CA ALA A 204 1.77 -10.99 -7.16
C ALA A 204 0.75 -11.07 -6.00
N THR A 205 -0.26 -10.20 -5.97
CA THR A 205 -1.10 -10.03 -4.78
C THR A 205 -2.27 -11.03 -4.74
N ARG A 206 -2.19 -11.98 -3.79
CA ARG A 206 -3.29 -12.54 -2.96
C ARG A 206 -4.34 -13.47 -3.56
N GLU A 207 -4.08 -14.07 -4.70
CA GLU A 207 -5.18 -14.60 -5.48
C GLU A 207 -4.75 -15.88 -6.24
N ILE A 208 -5.42 -17.02 -5.98
CA ILE A 208 -5.14 -18.33 -6.63
C ILE A 208 -6.42 -18.93 -7.28
N PHE A 209 -6.42 -19.07 -8.61
CA PHE A 209 -7.34 -19.77 -9.53
C PHE A 209 -8.72 -19.17 -9.91
N LEU A 210 -8.85 -18.69 -11.16
CA LEU A 210 -9.83 -19.08 -12.21
C LEU A 210 -9.53 -18.27 -13.49
N TYR A 211 -9.76 -18.87 -14.66
CA TYR A 211 -9.37 -18.36 -15.99
C TYR A 211 -10.32 -17.27 -16.52
N ALA A 212 -9.79 -16.11 -16.89
CA ALA A 212 -10.48 -15.06 -17.63
C ALA A 212 -9.74 -14.79 -18.98
N PRO A 213 -10.37 -14.95 -20.15
CA PRO A 213 -9.71 -14.73 -21.44
C PRO A 213 -9.32 -13.28 -21.72
N THR A 214 -9.88 -12.32 -20.97
CA THR A 214 -9.81 -10.89 -21.25
C THR A 214 -9.09 -10.07 -20.18
N PHE A 215 -8.82 -10.65 -19.01
CA PHE A 215 -8.21 -9.95 -17.88
C PHE A 215 -7.03 -10.80 -17.38
N ASN A 216 -5.81 -10.34 -17.65
CA ASN A 216 -4.65 -10.78 -16.89
C ASN A 216 -4.92 -10.49 -15.40
N GLU A 217 -5.16 -11.56 -14.64
CA GLU A 217 -5.22 -11.64 -13.16
C GLU A 217 -6.50 -11.10 -12.50
N ILE A 218 -7.38 -12.02 -12.08
CA ILE A 218 -8.04 -12.03 -10.74
C ILE A 218 -8.30 -13.51 -10.39
N LEU A 219 -7.75 -13.98 -9.28
CA LEU A 219 -7.59 -15.42 -8.97
C LEU A 219 -8.19 -15.71 -7.56
N PHE A 220 -9.30 -16.42 -7.37
CA PHE A 220 -9.80 -16.71 -6.00
C PHE A 220 -9.79 -18.19 -5.70
N LEU A 221 -9.11 -18.62 -4.63
CA LEU A 221 -9.06 -20.04 -4.25
C LEU A 221 -10.29 -20.33 -3.42
N PRO A 222 -11.28 -21.06 -3.95
CA PRO A 222 -12.49 -21.28 -3.20
C PRO A 222 -12.18 -22.12 -1.94
N SER A 223 -12.84 -21.79 -0.83
CA SER A 223 -12.54 -22.40 0.48
C SER A 223 -12.74 -23.92 0.52
N ASP A 224 -13.61 -24.46 -0.34
CA ASP A 224 -13.82 -25.88 -0.52
C ASP A 224 -12.70 -26.52 -1.35
N VAL A 225 -12.14 -25.83 -2.33
CA VAL A 225 -10.94 -26.29 -3.06
C VAL A 225 -9.72 -26.33 -2.13
N ALA A 226 -9.49 -25.28 -1.33
CA ALA A 226 -8.38 -25.20 -0.39
C ALA A 226 -8.35 -26.35 0.63
N LYS A 227 -9.52 -26.89 1.02
CA LYS A 227 -9.63 -28.03 1.95
C LYS A 227 -9.26 -29.38 1.33
N HIS A 228 -9.18 -29.47 0.01
CA HIS A 228 -8.90 -30.71 -0.72
C HIS A 228 -7.46 -30.81 -1.22
N ILE A 229 -6.64 -29.77 -1.02
CA ILE A 229 -5.18 -29.74 -1.22
C ILE A 229 -4.52 -30.06 0.12
#